data_AF-A0A4R7UDG6-F1
#
_entry.id   AF-A0A4R7UDG6-F1
#
_cell.length_a   1.000
_cell.length_b   1.000
_cell.length_c   1.000
_cell.angle_alpha   90.00
_cell.angle_beta   90.00
_cell.angle_gamma   90.00
#
_symmetry.space_group_name_H-M   'P 1'
#
loop_
_entity.id
_entity.type
_entity.pdbx_description
1 polymer ?
#
loop_
_entity_poly.entity_id
_entity_poly.type
_entity_poly.pdbx_seq_one_letter_code
_entity_poly.pdbx_strand_id
1 'polypeptide(L)'
;MILNYQESTGTSSPFGGISGGNIALWIILGVIFVLLLGYFLFQYIKSRIERKRTKAATAEFKKNSKIYWYETTVKINKLIQLNRKTHSEFVVSIGKLKMSQINNTTKNILDDLLDEYEFKNFIIQNPSFTKEVQEIERLRDLNSNLWDKKIPNLLSDFEKNIKLAKEELEEVQRTSFFELKSQEEIEATFEETYNKKLYQ
;
A
#
# COMPACT_ATOMS: atom_id res chain seq x y z
N MET A 1 -31.77 -74.63 -50.87
CA MET A 1 -32.36 -73.29 -50.87
C MET A 1 -32.30 -72.75 -49.45
N ILE A 2 -31.38 -71.81 -49.25
CA ILE A 2 -31.28 -70.72 -48.25
C ILE A 2 -31.45 -71.05 -46.74
N LEU A 3 -30.35 -70.79 -46.02
CA LEU A 3 -30.18 -70.65 -44.57
C LEU A 3 -31.18 -69.67 -43.93
N ASN A 4 -31.64 -69.97 -42.71
CA ASN A 4 -32.08 -68.92 -41.79
C ASN A 4 -31.38 -69.12 -40.45
N TYR A 5 -30.35 -68.30 -40.24
CA TYR A 5 -29.64 -68.10 -38.98
C TYR A 5 -30.45 -67.09 -38.16
N GLN A 6 -31.02 -67.48 -37.03
CA GLN A 6 -31.54 -66.50 -36.08
C GLN A 6 -30.39 -65.98 -35.22
N GLU A 7 -30.00 -64.74 -35.45
CA GLU A 7 -29.17 -63.97 -34.53
C GLU A 7 -29.96 -63.68 -33.25
N SER A 8 -29.49 -64.21 -32.12
CA SER A 8 -29.93 -63.74 -30.80
C SER A 8 -29.27 -62.39 -30.51
N THR A 9 -29.99 -61.30 -30.76
CA THR A 9 -29.59 -59.97 -30.30
C THR A 9 -29.74 -59.90 -28.78
N GLY A 10 -28.61 -60.09 -28.08
CA GLY A 10 -28.50 -59.82 -26.65
C GLY A 10 -28.63 -58.32 -26.41
N THR A 11 -29.84 -57.87 -26.06
CA THR A 11 -30.08 -56.55 -25.48
C THR A 11 -29.46 -56.49 -24.09
N SER A 12 -28.22 -55.99 -24.00
CA SER A 12 -27.60 -55.64 -22.73
C SER A 12 -28.25 -54.38 -22.17
N SER A 13 -29.26 -54.56 -21.33
CA SER A 13 -29.84 -53.48 -20.53
C SER A 13 -28.81 -53.01 -19.49
N PRO A 14 -28.40 -51.72 -19.45
CA PRO A 14 -27.33 -51.25 -18.56
C PRO A 14 -27.75 -51.14 -17.08
N PHE A 15 -28.97 -51.60 -16.73
CA PHE A 15 -29.58 -51.44 -15.41
C PHE A 15 -30.06 -52.73 -14.75
N GLY A 16 -29.59 -53.92 -15.17
CA GLY A 16 -30.01 -55.20 -14.59
C GLY A 16 -28.86 -55.99 -13.96
N GLY A 17 -28.75 -56.01 -12.63
CA GLY A 17 -27.93 -57.00 -11.91
C GLY A 17 -27.09 -56.46 -10.76
N ILE A 18 -27.72 -56.29 -9.60
CA ILE A 18 -27.04 -56.04 -8.32
C ILE A 18 -26.44 -57.38 -7.85
N SER A 19 -25.25 -57.74 -8.33
CA SER A 19 -24.39 -58.77 -7.74
C SER A 19 -23.35 -58.09 -6.83
N GLY A 20 -22.95 -58.72 -5.73
CA GLY A 20 -22.21 -58.08 -4.62
C GLY A 20 -20.91 -57.34 -4.99
N GLY A 21 -20.31 -57.62 -6.15
CA GLY A 21 -19.17 -56.84 -6.68
C GLY A 21 -19.53 -55.45 -7.20
N ASN A 22 -20.72 -55.27 -7.77
CA ASN A 22 -21.21 -53.97 -8.24
C ASN A 22 -21.57 -53.05 -7.06
N ILE A 23 -22.14 -53.60 -5.99
CA ILE A 23 -22.46 -52.83 -4.77
C ILE A 23 -21.21 -52.22 -4.14
N ALA A 24 -20.13 -52.99 -4.03
CA ALA A 24 -18.89 -52.50 -3.43
C ALA A 24 -18.30 -51.31 -4.21
N LEU A 25 -18.36 -51.35 -5.55
CA LEU A 25 -17.89 -50.27 -6.41
C LEU A 25 -18.72 -48.99 -6.24
N TRP A 26 -20.05 -49.11 -6.16
CA TRP A 26 -20.94 -47.98 -5.90
C TRP A 26 -20.73 -47.36 -4.52
N ILE A 27 -20.42 -48.16 -3.49
CA ILE A 27 -20.10 -47.67 -2.15
C ILE A 27 -18.80 -46.85 -2.18
N ILE A 28 -17.74 -47.35 -2.82
CA ILE A 28 -16.45 -46.65 -2.95
C ILE A 28 -16.64 -45.32 -3.70
N LEU A 29 -17.40 -45.33 -4.79
CA LEU A 29 -17.71 -44.12 -5.55
C LEU A 29 -18.47 -43.09 -4.69
N GLY A 30 -19.43 -43.55 -3.88
CA GLY A 30 -20.17 -42.70 -2.94
C GLY A 30 -19.28 -42.05 -1.90
N VAL A 31 -18.32 -42.80 -1.33
CA VAL A 31 -17.36 -42.26 -0.36
C VAL A 31 -16.46 -41.21 -1.00
N ILE A 32 -15.94 -41.46 -2.21
CA ILE A 32 -15.12 -40.48 -2.94
C ILE A 32 -15.93 -39.20 -3.24
N PHE A 33 -17.20 -39.35 -3.63
CA PHE A 33 -18.06 -38.21 -3.90
C PHE A 33 -18.35 -37.37 -2.65
N VAL A 34 -18.59 -38.01 -1.51
CA VAL A 34 -18.76 -37.33 -0.21
C VAL A 34 -17.47 -36.61 0.21
N LEU A 35 -16.30 -37.22 0.03
CA LEU A 35 -15.02 -36.58 0.31
C LEU A 35 -14.77 -35.37 -0.59
N LEU A 36 -15.11 -35.45 -1.89
CA LEU A 36 -15.02 -34.33 -2.81
C LEU A 36 -15.97 -33.19 -2.42
N LEU A 37 -17.24 -33.49 -2.13
CA LEU A 37 -18.20 -32.51 -1.65
C LEU A 37 -17.75 -31.85 -0.35
N GLY A 38 -17.22 -32.64 0.59
CA GLY A 38 -16.64 -32.15 1.83
C GLY A 38 -15.47 -31.19 1.59
N TYR A 39 -14.57 -31.53 0.67
CA TYR A 39 -13.44 -30.66 0.29
C TYR A 39 -13.92 -29.34 -0.33
N PHE A 40 -14.88 -29.38 -1.26
CA PHE A 40 -15.42 -28.17 -1.88
C PHE A 40 -16.12 -27.25 -0.87
N LEU A 41 -16.91 -27.82 0.04
CA LEU A 41 -17.57 -27.07 1.13
C LEU A 41 -16.54 -26.42 2.05
N PHE A 42 -15.51 -27.18 2.45
CA PHE A 42 -14.41 -26.65 3.26
C PHE A 42 -13.68 -25.49 2.58
N GLN A 43 -13.31 -25.65 1.30
CA GLN A 43 -12.66 -24.59 0.53
C GLN A 43 -13.54 -23.35 0.39
N TYR A 44 -14.84 -23.52 0.14
CA TYR A 44 -15.76 -22.40 0.02
C TYR A 44 -15.83 -21.58 1.31
N ILE A 45 -15.97 -22.26 2.47
CA ILE A 45 -16.00 -21.59 3.78
C ILE A 45 -14.67 -20.89 4.06
N LYS A 46 -13.54 -21.58 3.86
CA LYS A 46 -12.20 -21.02 4.06
C LYS A 46 -11.97 -19.78 3.19
N SER A 47 -12.31 -19.84 1.91
CA SER A 47 -12.18 -18.68 1.00
C SER A 47 -13.03 -17.49 1.45
N ARG A 48 -14.24 -17.71 1.98
CA ARG A 48 -15.09 -16.62 2.49
C ARG A 48 -14.48 -15.94 3.72
N ILE A 49 -13.88 -16.71 4.63
CA ILE A 49 -13.21 -16.18 5.82
C ILE A 49 -11.94 -15.43 5.43
N GLU A 50 -11.09 -16.02 4.58
CA GLU A 50 -9.87 -15.38 4.09
C GLU A 50 -10.19 -14.07 3.36
N ARG A 51 -11.19 -14.06 2.47
CA ARG A 51 -11.64 -12.83 1.80
C ARG A 51 -12.06 -11.73 2.78
N LYS A 52 -12.75 -12.07 3.87
CA LYS A 52 -13.13 -11.07 4.89
C LYS A 52 -11.90 -10.52 5.61
N ARG A 53 -10.97 -11.40 6.00
CA ARG A 53 -9.71 -11.00 6.67
C ARG A 53 -8.85 -10.12 5.77
N THR A 54 -8.68 -10.50 4.51
CA THR A 54 -7.94 -9.69 3.52
C THR A 54 -8.60 -8.33 3.33
N LYS A 55 -9.93 -8.28 3.21
CA LYS A 55 -10.65 -7.00 3.09
C LYS A 55 -10.42 -6.08 4.29
N ALA A 56 -10.48 -6.62 5.51
CA ALA A 56 -10.22 -5.87 6.73
C ALA A 56 -8.78 -5.34 6.76
N ALA A 57 -7.80 -6.22 6.47
CA ALA A 57 -6.39 -5.84 6.42
C ALA A 57 -6.11 -4.78 5.33
N THR A 58 -6.73 -4.90 4.15
CA THR A 58 -6.62 -3.89 3.09
C THR A 58 -7.23 -2.56 3.50
N ALA A 59 -8.36 -2.56 4.22
CA ALA A 59 -8.99 -1.34 4.71
C ALA A 59 -8.11 -0.63 5.75
N GLU A 60 -7.55 -1.39 6.70
CA GLU A 60 -6.61 -0.89 7.70
C GLU A 60 -5.32 -0.37 7.06
N PHE A 61 -4.76 -1.11 6.10
CA PHE A 61 -3.61 -0.67 5.33
C PHE A 61 -3.86 0.67 4.63
N LYS A 62 -4.98 0.79 3.89
CA LYS A 62 -5.34 2.05 3.22
C LYS A 62 -5.50 3.21 4.19
N LYS A 63 -6.08 2.95 5.36
CA LYS A 63 -6.24 3.95 6.41
C LYS A 63 -4.87 4.44 6.89
N ASN A 64 -3.98 3.53 7.25
CA ASN A 64 -2.65 3.87 7.73
C ASN A 64 -1.83 4.59 6.65
N SER A 65 -1.92 4.15 5.39
CA SER A 65 -1.30 4.87 4.26
C SER A 65 -1.74 6.32 4.16
N LYS A 66 -3.04 6.62 4.32
CA LYS A 66 -3.54 8.01 4.29
C LYS A 66 -3.00 8.85 5.45
N ILE A 67 -2.96 8.29 6.65
CA ILE A 67 -2.42 8.96 7.84
C ILE A 67 -0.94 9.31 7.62
N TYR A 68 -0.14 8.31 7.25
CA TYR A 68 1.28 8.52 7.01
C TYR A 68 1.53 9.45 5.81
N TRP A 69 0.68 9.40 4.78
CA TRP A 69 0.77 10.33 3.67
C TRP A 69 0.57 11.78 4.11
N TYR A 70 -0.43 12.03 4.96
CA TYR A 70 -0.65 13.34 5.55
C TYR A 70 0.58 13.82 6.34
N GLU A 71 1.08 13.00 7.27
CA GLU A 71 2.27 13.34 8.06
C GLU A 71 3.49 13.63 7.17
N THR A 72 3.72 12.80 6.16
CA THR A 72 4.81 12.96 5.19
C THR A 72 4.67 14.26 4.41
N THR A 73 3.46 14.58 3.95
CA THR A 73 3.18 15.81 3.20
C THR A 73 3.44 17.05 4.05
N VAL A 74 3.04 17.03 5.32
CA VAL A 74 3.32 18.11 6.28
C VAL A 74 4.82 18.27 6.51
N LYS A 75 5.53 17.16 6.78
CA LYS A 75 7.01 17.16 6.94
C LYS A 75 7.71 17.78 5.72
N ILE A 76 7.35 17.36 4.51
CA ILE A 76 7.95 17.87 3.26
C ILE A 76 7.68 19.36 3.07
N ASN A 77 6.45 19.81 3.31
CA ASN A 77 6.11 21.21 3.15
C ASN A 77 6.89 22.08 4.16
N LYS A 78 6.96 21.64 5.41
CA LYS A 78 7.77 22.30 6.44
C LYS A 78 9.25 22.32 6.04
N LEU A 79 9.79 21.23 5.48
CA LEU A 79 11.15 21.19 4.97
C LEU A 79 11.41 22.23 3.86
N ILE A 80 10.45 22.39 2.93
CA ILE A 80 10.52 23.40 1.87
C ILE A 80 10.54 24.81 2.47
N GLN A 81 9.66 25.10 3.43
CA GLN A 81 9.60 26.40 4.09
C GLN A 81 10.88 26.71 4.87
N LEU A 82 11.38 25.77 5.67
CA LEU A 82 12.62 25.91 6.44
C LEU A 82 13.82 26.12 5.52
N ASN A 83 13.88 25.40 4.39
CA ASN A 83 14.90 25.61 3.38
C ASN A 83 14.85 27.01 2.78
N ARG A 84 13.68 27.48 2.34
CA ARG A 84 13.51 28.83 1.79
C ARG A 84 13.96 29.89 2.78
N LYS A 85 13.58 29.75 4.06
CA LYS A 85 14.03 30.64 5.14
C LYS A 85 15.55 30.60 5.32
N THR A 86 16.13 29.42 5.43
CA THR A 86 17.58 29.22 5.61
C THR A 86 18.38 29.81 4.43
N HIS A 87 17.90 29.61 3.20
CA HIS A 87 18.50 30.20 1.99
C HIS A 87 18.35 31.72 1.93
N SER A 88 17.24 32.28 2.43
CA SER A 88 17.05 33.74 2.50
C SER A 88 17.95 34.42 3.54
N GLU A 89 18.27 33.71 4.63
CA GLU A 89 19.14 34.17 5.71
C GLU A 89 20.63 33.88 5.42
N PHE A 90 20.93 33.14 4.35
CA PHE A 90 22.29 32.78 3.96
C PHE A 90 23.07 34.00 3.44
N VAL A 91 24.07 34.42 4.20
CA VAL A 91 25.00 35.49 3.81
C VAL A 91 26.30 34.88 3.26
N VAL A 92 26.59 35.16 1.99
CA VAL A 92 27.80 34.67 1.30
C VAL A 92 29.06 35.14 2.02
N SER A 93 30.01 34.22 2.26
CA SER A 93 31.37 34.48 2.78
C SER A 93 31.49 35.04 4.20
N ILE A 94 30.37 35.32 4.90
CA ILE A 94 30.35 35.80 6.30
C ILE A 94 29.50 34.88 7.19
N GLY A 95 28.54 34.17 6.62
CA GLY A 95 27.64 33.27 7.34
C GLY A 95 28.35 32.08 7.99
N LYS A 96 27.84 31.64 9.15
CA LYS A 96 28.31 30.43 9.87
C LYS A 96 28.02 29.14 9.11
N LEU A 97 27.02 29.15 8.22
CA LEU A 97 26.57 27.99 7.46
C LEU A 97 27.08 28.08 6.02
N LYS A 98 27.50 26.95 5.44
CA LYS A 98 27.86 26.83 4.02
C LYS A 98 26.66 26.37 3.21
N MET A 99 26.57 26.84 1.96
CA MET A 99 25.51 26.45 1.03
C MET A 99 25.43 24.92 0.81
N SER A 100 26.58 24.25 0.77
CA SER A 100 26.66 22.80 0.68
C SER A 100 26.08 22.10 1.91
N GLN A 101 26.20 22.68 3.11
CA GLN A 101 25.62 22.12 4.33
C GLN A 101 24.09 22.17 4.28
N ILE A 102 23.50 23.28 3.82
CA ILE A 102 22.03 23.40 3.68
C ILE A 102 21.49 22.35 2.69
N ASN A 103 22.13 22.25 1.52
CA ASN A 103 21.73 21.27 0.50
C ASN A 103 21.89 19.83 1.00
N ASN A 104 23.02 19.51 1.65
CA ASN A 104 23.27 18.16 2.17
C ASN A 104 22.32 17.81 3.33
N THR A 105 22.05 18.75 4.25
CA THR A 105 21.10 18.56 5.35
C THR A 105 19.72 18.20 4.82
N THR A 106 19.27 18.95 3.82
CA THR A 106 17.98 18.71 3.16
C THR A 106 17.93 17.34 2.52
N LYS A 107 18.97 16.99 1.77
CA LYS A 107 19.07 15.68 1.13
C LYS A 107 19.04 14.56 2.16
N ASN A 108 19.83 14.65 3.23
CA ASN A 108 19.86 13.65 4.29
C ASN A 108 18.49 13.51 4.99
N ILE A 109 17.76 14.60 5.18
CA ILE A 109 16.40 14.53 5.75
C ILE A 109 15.43 13.83 4.81
N LEU A 110 15.51 14.10 3.51
CA LEU A 110 14.70 13.39 2.52
C LEU A 110 15.08 11.91 2.40
N ASP A 111 16.38 11.59 2.46
CA ASP A 111 16.87 10.22 2.47
C ASP A 111 16.34 9.46 3.69
N ASP A 112 16.44 10.05 4.88
CA ASP A 112 15.90 9.45 6.11
C ASP A 112 14.38 9.25 6.04
N LEU A 113 13.63 10.23 5.51
CA LEU A 113 12.18 10.14 5.33
C LEU A 113 11.78 8.99 4.38
N LEU A 114 12.54 8.80 3.30
CA LEU A 114 12.33 7.69 2.36
C LEU A 114 12.76 6.35 2.96
N ASP A 115 13.69 6.36 3.92
CA ASP A 115 14.18 5.17 4.60
C ASP A 115 13.28 4.71 5.76
N GLU A 116 12.44 5.60 6.30
CA GLU A 116 11.47 5.33 7.37
C GLU A 116 10.64 4.06 7.07
N TYR A 117 10.49 3.20 8.09
CA TYR A 117 9.77 1.92 7.97
C TYR A 117 8.33 2.15 7.50
N GLU A 118 7.69 3.17 8.05
CA GLU A 118 6.32 3.56 7.77
C GLU A 118 6.16 4.02 6.32
N PHE A 119 7.11 4.81 5.81
CA PHE A 119 7.10 5.27 4.42
C PHE A 119 7.24 4.10 3.45
N LYS A 120 8.21 3.20 3.69
CA LYS A 120 8.41 2.01 2.84
C LYS A 120 7.21 1.07 2.83
N ASN A 121 6.60 0.83 3.99
CA ASN A 121 5.52 -0.15 4.09
C ASN A 121 4.17 0.41 3.68
N PHE A 122 3.86 1.65 4.02
CA PHE A 122 2.52 2.20 3.79
C PHE A 122 2.42 3.07 2.55
N ILE A 123 3.52 3.71 2.11
CA ILE A 123 3.51 4.61 0.94
C ILE A 123 4.06 3.90 -0.29
N ILE A 124 5.30 3.38 -0.25
CA ILE A 124 5.93 2.76 -1.42
C ILE A 124 5.17 1.52 -1.91
N GLN A 125 4.69 0.68 -0.99
CA GLN A 125 3.94 -0.53 -1.37
C GLN A 125 2.50 -0.23 -1.84
N ASN A 126 2.02 1.00 -1.69
CA ASN A 126 0.67 1.37 -2.05
C ASN A 126 0.64 2.01 -3.45
N PRO A 127 0.04 1.37 -4.47
CA PRO A 127 0.02 1.88 -5.83
C PRO A 127 -0.64 3.26 -5.97
N SER A 128 -1.54 3.62 -5.05
CA SER A 128 -2.22 4.92 -5.06
C SER A 128 -1.27 6.09 -4.84
N PHE A 129 -0.09 5.88 -4.25
CA PHE A 129 0.89 6.93 -3.96
C PHE A 129 2.10 6.93 -4.91
N THR A 130 2.01 6.22 -6.05
CA THR A 130 3.14 6.09 -6.98
C THR A 130 3.61 7.45 -7.52
N LYS A 131 2.66 8.35 -7.81
CA LYS A 131 2.98 9.67 -8.35
C LYS A 131 3.70 10.50 -7.28
N GLU A 132 3.16 10.49 -6.09
CA GLU A 132 3.65 11.18 -4.90
C GLU A 132 5.07 10.75 -4.54
N VAL A 133 5.35 9.44 -4.55
CA VAL A 133 6.71 8.91 -4.34
C VAL A 133 7.68 9.46 -5.38
N GLN A 134 7.32 9.45 -6.67
CA GLN A 134 8.16 10.00 -7.73
C GLN A 134 8.40 11.51 -7.56
N GLU A 135 7.42 12.25 -7.04
CA GLU A 135 7.55 13.67 -6.76
C GLU A 135 8.54 13.92 -5.61
N ILE A 136 8.52 13.10 -4.56
CA ILE A 136 9.50 13.17 -3.46
C ILE A 136 10.91 12.81 -3.94
N GLU A 137 11.05 11.78 -4.78
CA GLU A 137 12.34 11.41 -5.36
C GLU A 137 12.92 12.53 -6.22
N ARG A 138 12.08 13.19 -7.03
CA ARG A 138 12.51 14.38 -7.80
C ARG A 138 12.96 15.53 -6.91
N LEU A 139 12.29 15.71 -5.77
CA LEU A 139 12.66 16.73 -4.78
C LEU A 139 14.03 16.41 -4.16
N ARG A 140 14.28 15.14 -3.81
CA ARG A 140 15.56 14.64 -3.29
C ARG A 140 16.71 14.78 -4.28
N ASP A 141 16.47 14.43 -5.54
CA ASP A 141 17.52 14.39 -6.56
C ASP A 141 18.00 15.79 -6.97
N LEU A 142 17.19 16.82 -6.70
CA LEU A 142 17.52 18.20 -6.99
C LEU A 142 18.01 18.94 -5.73
N ASN A 143 19.12 19.68 -5.85
CA ASN A 143 19.58 20.55 -4.76
C ASN A 143 18.52 21.58 -4.36
N SER A 144 18.37 21.81 -3.05
CA SER A 144 17.27 22.64 -2.52
C SER A 144 17.32 24.09 -2.96
N ASN A 145 18.51 24.61 -3.25
CA ASN A 145 18.70 25.93 -3.83
C ASN A 145 18.17 26.12 -5.27
N LEU A 146 17.85 25.04 -5.97
CA LEU A 146 17.33 25.07 -7.34
C LEU A 146 15.82 24.82 -7.41
N TRP A 147 15.18 24.47 -6.29
CA TRP A 147 13.78 24.05 -6.26
C TRP A 147 12.84 25.10 -6.85
N ASP A 148 12.93 26.34 -6.38
CA ASP A 148 12.06 27.43 -6.84
C ASP A 148 12.22 27.75 -8.34
N LYS A 149 13.38 27.43 -8.93
CA LYS A 149 13.67 27.70 -10.34
C LYS A 149 13.29 26.55 -11.26
N LYS A 150 13.54 25.30 -10.82
CA LYS A 150 13.43 24.11 -11.70
C LYS A 150 12.15 23.31 -11.51
N ILE A 151 11.54 23.36 -10.33
CA ILE A 151 10.33 22.58 -10.00
C ILE A 151 9.25 23.41 -9.29
N PRO A 152 8.94 24.65 -9.74
CA PRO A 152 7.98 25.53 -9.04
C PRO A 152 6.57 24.92 -8.97
N ASN A 153 6.15 24.20 -10.02
CA ASN A 153 4.84 23.54 -10.06
C ASN A 153 4.71 22.47 -8.98
N LEU A 154 5.78 21.68 -8.78
CA LEU A 154 5.82 20.62 -7.77
C LEU A 154 5.66 21.18 -6.36
N LEU A 155 6.31 22.32 -6.06
CA LEU A 155 6.20 22.97 -4.77
C LEU A 155 4.77 23.47 -4.51
N SER A 156 4.11 24.01 -5.54
CA SER A 156 2.69 24.39 -5.48
C SER A 156 1.79 23.20 -5.18
N ASP A 157 2.11 22.06 -5.76
CA ASP A 157 1.29 20.85 -5.64
C ASP A 157 1.40 20.28 -4.22
N PHE A 158 2.59 20.30 -3.59
CA PHE A 158 2.73 19.93 -2.18
C PHE A 158 1.92 20.82 -1.23
N GLU A 159 1.83 22.12 -1.49
CA GLU A 159 1.00 23.04 -0.69
C GLU A 159 -0.50 22.73 -0.83
N LYS A 160 -0.96 22.36 -2.03
CA LYS A 160 -2.35 21.94 -2.27
C LYS A 160 -2.64 20.56 -1.67
N ASN A 161 -1.68 19.64 -1.76
CA ASN A 161 -1.80 18.27 -1.26
C ASN A 161 -2.00 18.23 0.26
N ILE A 162 -1.52 19.22 1.03
CA ILE A 162 -1.84 19.32 2.47
C ILE A 162 -3.35 19.42 2.68
N LYS A 163 -4.03 20.29 1.93
CA LYS A 163 -5.48 20.51 2.10
C LYS A 163 -6.26 19.25 1.77
N LEU A 164 -5.92 18.62 0.64
CA LEU A 164 -6.53 17.36 0.23
C LEU A 164 -6.27 16.24 1.23
N ALA A 165 -5.02 16.08 1.69
CA ALA A 165 -4.65 15.07 2.66
C ALA A 165 -5.35 15.30 4.02
N LYS A 166 -5.56 16.56 4.41
CA LYS A 166 -6.32 16.92 5.62
C LYS A 166 -7.80 16.55 5.50
N GLU A 167 -8.43 16.89 4.37
CA GLU A 167 -9.83 16.53 4.10
C GLU A 167 -10.02 15.00 4.11
N GLU A 168 -9.10 14.26 3.48
CA GLU A 168 -9.12 12.79 3.52
C GLU A 168 -8.90 12.22 4.92
N LEU A 169 -8.11 12.89 5.75
CA LEU A 169 -7.85 12.49 7.14
C LEU A 169 -9.06 12.72 8.04
N GLU A 170 -9.81 13.80 7.84
CA GLU A 170 -11.04 14.10 8.57
C GLU A 170 -12.13 13.05 8.31
N GLU A 171 -12.21 12.49 7.09
CA GLU A 171 -13.09 11.35 6.81
C GLU A 171 -12.65 10.08 7.56
N VAL A 172 -11.34 9.86 7.68
CA VAL A 172 -10.77 8.71 8.41
C VAL A 172 -10.99 8.84 9.93
N GLN A 173 -10.88 10.05 10.48
CA GLN A 173 -11.14 10.35 11.89
C GLN A 173 -12.58 10.05 12.29
N ARG A 174 -13.58 10.40 11.46
CA ARG A 174 -14.99 10.08 11.73
C ARG A 174 -15.25 8.58 11.87
N THR A 175 -14.37 7.77 11.30
CA THR A 175 -14.55 6.31 11.22
C THR A 175 -13.65 5.55 12.21
N SER A 176 -12.79 6.23 13.00
CA SER A 176 -11.86 5.55 13.89
C SER A 176 -11.31 6.38 15.06
N PHE A 177 -11.09 5.74 16.21
CA PHE A 177 -10.55 6.31 17.45
C PHE A 177 -9.02 6.32 17.43
N PHE A 178 -8.38 7.16 16.63
CA PHE A 178 -6.93 7.32 16.60
C PHE A 178 -6.57 8.75 17.00
N GLU A 179 -5.69 8.93 17.99
CA GLU A 179 -5.11 10.25 18.28
C GLU A 179 -4.12 10.59 17.18
N LEU A 180 -4.51 11.51 16.32
CA LEU A 180 -3.62 12.08 15.32
C LEU A 180 -2.88 13.24 15.96
N LYS A 181 -1.56 13.26 15.77
CA LYS A 181 -0.74 14.42 16.14
C LYS A 181 -1.29 15.64 15.41
N SER A 182 -1.39 16.76 16.11
CA SER A 182 -1.78 18.00 15.47
C SER A 182 -0.73 18.38 14.43
N GLN A 183 -1.14 19.11 13.39
CA GLN A 183 -0.19 19.62 12.40
C GLN A 183 0.94 20.41 13.07
N GLU A 184 0.62 21.20 14.09
CA GLU A 184 1.57 22.00 14.86
C GLU A 184 2.61 21.13 15.59
N GLU A 185 2.19 20.00 16.17
CA GLU A 185 3.09 19.07 16.85
C GLU A 185 4.07 18.40 15.87
N ILE A 186 3.57 17.99 14.70
CA ILE A 186 4.40 17.40 13.62
C ILE A 186 5.42 18.44 13.14
N GLU A 187 4.97 19.67 12.88
CA GLU A 187 5.85 20.74 12.39
C GLU A 187 6.91 21.13 13.42
N ALA A 188 6.57 21.21 14.71
CA ALA A 188 7.49 21.57 15.77
C ALA A 188 8.59 20.50 15.96
N THR A 189 8.19 19.23 16.07
CA THR A 189 9.15 18.10 16.22
C THR A 189 10.07 17.97 15.00
N PHE A 190 9.53 18.24 13.81
CA PHE A 190 10.32 18.23 12.58
C PHE A 190 11.29 19.40 12.50
N GLU A 191 10.88 20.60 12.94
CA GLU A 191 11.75 21.78 12.98
C GLU A 191 12.93 21.60 13.93
N GLU A 192 12.72 21.00 15.11
CA GLU A 192 13.81 20.61 16.01
C GLU A 192 14.80 19.64 15.34
N THR A 193 14.27 18.63 14.63
CA THR A 193 15.08 17.65 13.91
C THR A 193 15.92 18.30 12.80
N TYR A 194 15.32 19.23 12.05
CA TYR A 194 15.99 19.99 11.00
C TYR A 194 17.13 20.83 11.58
N ASN A 195 16.86 21.62 12.62
CA ASN A 195 17.85 22.48 13.25
C ASN A 195 19.01 21.66 13.85
N LYS A 196 18.71 20.54 14.51
CA LYS A 196 19.74 19.64 15.05
C LYS A 196 20.70 19.14 13.97
N LYS A 197 20.19 18.76 12.80
CA LYS A 197 21.01 18.29 11.67
C LYS A 197 21.77 19.41 10.97
N LEU A 198 21.22 20.61 10.93
CA LEU A 198 21.84 21.76 10.27
C LEU A 198 23.07 22.30 11.03
N TYR A 199 23.05 22.21 12.36
CA TYR A 199 24.12 22.73 13.23
C TYR A 199 25.08 21.66 13.77
N GLN A 200 24.99 20.42 13.27
CA GLN A 200 25.96 19.35 13.49
C GLN A 200 27.10 19.40 12.47
#